data_AF-A0A8B6GDZ5-F1
#
_entry.id   AF-A0A8B6GDZ5-F1
#
_cell.length_a   1.000
_cell.length_b   1.000
_cell.length_c   1.000
_cell.angle_alpha   90.00
_cell.angle_beta   90.00
_cell.angle_gamma   90.00
#
_symmetry.space_group_name_H-M   'P 1'
#
loop_
_entity.id
_entity.type
_entity.pdbx_description
1 polymer ?
#
loop_
_entity_poly.entity_id
_entity_poly.type
_entity_poly.pdbx_seq_one_letter_code
_entity_poly.pdbx_strand_id
1 'polypeptide(L)'
;MVQIRMRKLFFLYIAISTVAFIWFYSSCGFPECKEKEIEHLIKKYKARNKELDKKISDLSQQLQGCQKNVMSSGRTEFSHSPIIYMVTPTHTHSEQKANLVRLSHTLLHVKNIHWIVVEDSVSKTVLVSKFLQNSGVKNTHLAALTPHEIKMKYNDPTWLKPKGVLQRNAALQWIRENVKPNRDGGVVYFADDDNTYSLEIFQEMRNTKKVTVWPVGLVGGLRYEKPVVKDGKVPDVLILFTLRYFKLRK
;
A
#
# COMPACT_ATOMS: atom_id res chain seq x y z
N MET A 1 -20.83 -25.40 98.59
CA MET A 1 -21.46 -24.09 98.23
C MET A 1 -20.53 -23.12 97.47
N VAL A 2 -19.20 -23.18 97.67
CA VAL A 2 -18.21 -22.24 97.08
C VAL A 2 -17.99 -22.42 95.56
N GLN A 3 -18.05 -23.67 95.07
CA GLN A 3 -17.73 -24.03 93.68
C GLN A 3 -18.75 -23.51 92.66
N ILE A 4 -20.03 -23.40 93.05
CA ILE A 4 -21.11 -22.86 92.21
C ILE A 4 -20.97 -21.33 92.05
N ARG A 5 -20.43 -20.65 93.07
CA ARG A 5 -20.25 -19.18 93.10
C ARG A 5 -19.13 -18.75 92.13
N MET A 6 -18.03 -19.50 92.07
CA MET A 6 -16.91 -19.23 91.16
C MET A 6 -17.27 -19.43 89.68
N ARG A 7 -18.08 -20.45 89.34
CA ARG A 7 -18.58 -20.64 87.97
C ARG A 7 -19.41 -19.44 87.48
N LYS A 8 -20.30 -18.90 88.32
CA LYS A 8 -21.11 -17.73 87.97
C LYS A 8 -20.26 -16.47 87.74
N LEU A 9 -19.22 -16.27 88.54
CA LEU A 9 -18.26 -15.17 88.36
C LEU A 9 -17.45 -15.30 87.06
N PHE A 10 -17.06 -16.52 86.68
CA PHE A 10 -16.35 -16.78 85.43
C PHE A 10 -17.20 -16.46 84.19
N PHE A 11 -18.47 -16.90 84.17
CA PHE A 11 -19.39 -16.58 83.07
C PHE A 11 -19.73 -15.08 83.01
N LEU A 12 -19.83 -14.41 84.16
CA LEU A 12 -20.05 -12.97 84.22
C LEU A 12 -18.85 -12.19 83.67
N TYR A 13 -17.62 -12.60 84.00
CA TYR A 13 -16.40 -11.99 83.45
C TYR A 13 -16.31 -12.17 81.93
N ILE A 14 -16.61 -13.36 81.42
CA ILE A 14 -16.65 -13.60 79.97
C ILE A 14 -17.70 -12.70 79.32
N ALA A 15 -18.91 -12.61 79.89
CA ALA A 15 -19.97 -11.77 79.34
C ALA A 15 -19.60 -10.27 79.32
N ILE A 16 -18.95 -9.78 80.37
CA ILE A 16 -18.49 -8.38 80.43
C ILE A 16 -17.34 -8.15 79.43
N SER A 17 -16.41 -9.09 79.33
CA SER A 17 -15.28 -9.01 78.39
C SER A 17 -15.74 -9.05 76.93
N THR A 18 -16.72 -9.89 76.59
CA THR A 18 -17.27 -9.92 75.23
C THR A 18 -18.04 -8.64 74.90
N VAL A 19 -18.81 -8.10 75.84
CA VAL A 19 -19.48 -6.81 75.64
C VAL A 19 -18.47 -5.68 75.49
N ALA A 20 -17.41 -5.64 76.30
CA ALA A 20 -16.34 -4.65 76.19
C ALA A 20 -15.58 -4.78 74.86
N PHE A 21 -15.33 -6.02 74.40
CA PHE A 21 -14.67 -6.29 73.13
C PHE A 21 -15.53 -5.89 71.92
N ILE A 22 -16.84 -6.15 71.97
CA ILE A 22 -17.80 -5.72 70.94
C ILE A 22 -17.91 -4.19 70.92
N TRP A 23 -17.94 -3.55 72.09
CA TRP A 23 -17.99 -2.09 72.20
C TRP A 23 -16.69 -1.44 71.68
N PHE A 24 -15.53 -2.05 71.96
CA PHE A 24 -14.23 -1.63 71.43
C PHE A 24 -14.16 -1.78 69.91
N TYR A 25 -14.61 -2.92 69.35
CA TYR A 25 -14.70 -3.12 67.90
C TYR A 25 -15.67 -2.17 67.20
N SER A 26 -16.77 -1.83 67.86
CA SER A 26 -17.76 -0.90 67.30
C SER A 26 -17.31 0.57 67.40
N SER A 27 -16.51 0.91 68.42
CA SER A 27 -15.98 2.27 68.63
C SER A 27 -14.69 2.54 67.88
N CYS A 28 -13.86 1.51 67.63
CA CYS A 28 -12.76 1.54 66.67
C CYS A 28 -13.32 1.35 65.26
N GLY A 29 -14.00 2.37 64.73
CA GLY A 29 -14.52 2.36 63.37
C GLY A 29 -13.46 2.02 62.32
N PHE A 30 -13.80 1.12 61.40
CA PHE A 30 -13.06 0.90 60.15
C PHE A 30 -12.94 2.23 59.37
N PRO A 31 -11.86 2.45 58.59
CA PRO A 31 -11.60 3.75 57.95
C PRO A 31 -12.55 4.02 56.77
N GLU A 32 -13.78 4.45 57.05
CA GLU A 32 -14.81 4.91 56.08
C GLU A 32 -14.29 6.00 55.11
N CYS A 33 -13.26 6.76 55.51
CA CYS A 33 -12.68 7.81 54.66
C CYS A 33 -12.02 7.27 53.37
N LYS A 34 -11.43 6.06 53.37
CA LYS A 34 -10.78 5.51 52.17
C LYS A 34 -11.79 5.01 51.14
N GLU A 35 -12.94 4.52 51.58
CA GLU A 35 -13.97 3.98 50.68
C GLU A 35 -14.65 5.07 49.87
N LYS A 36 -14.98 6.21 50.50
CA LYS A 36 -15.57 7.38 49.82
C LYS A 36 -14.64 7.99 48.76
N GLU A 37 -13.33 8.00 49.01
CA GLU A 37 -12.33 8.49 48.05
C GLU A 37 -12.22 7.56 46.83
N ILE A 38 -12.24 6.24 47.07
CA ILE A 38 -12.26 5.22 46.00
C ILE A 38 -13.54 5.33 45.17
N GLU A 39 -14.71 5.49 45.80
CA GLU A 39 -15.98 5.68 45.09
C GLU A 39 -15.98 6.95 44.22
N HIS A 40 -15.45 8.06 44.76
CA HIS A 40 -15.30 9.29 44.00
C HIS A 40 -14.38 9.11 42.79
N LEU A 41 -13.25 8.41 42.96
CA LEU A 41 -12.31 8.11 41.89
C LEU A 41 -12.95 7.22 40.82
N ILE A 42 -13.68 6.17 41.21
CA ILE A 42 -14.43 5.30 40.29
C ILE A 42 -15.46 6.11 39.50
N LYS A 43 -16.19 7.02 40.15
CA LYS A 43 -17.18 7.89 39.48
C LYS A 43 -16.52 8.81 38.45
N LYS A 44 -15.36 9.39 38.79
CA LYS A 44 -14.57 10.23 37.88
C LYS A 44 -14.06 9.44 36.67
N TYR A 45 -13.52 8.24 36.88
CA TYR A 45 -13.07 7.36 35.79
C TYR A 45 -14.24 6.92 34.89
N LYS A 46 -15.39 6.56 35.47
CA LYS A 46 -16.59 6.22 34.69
C LYS A 46 -17.05 7.37 33.80
N ALA A 47 -17.05 8.61 34.31
CA ALA A 47 -17.41 9.79 33.53
C ALA A 47 -16.41 10.03 32.37
N ARG A 48 -15.10 9.89 32.63
CA ARG A 48 -14.04 10.04 31.62
C ARG A 48 -14.14 8.97 30.52
N ASN A 49 -14.40 7.72 30.88
CA ASN A 49 -14.57 6.62 29.91
C ASN A 49 -15.80 6.86 29.03
N LYS A 50 -16.91 7.30 29.61
CA LYS A 50 -18.11 7.65 28.84
C LYS A 50 -17.86 8.79 27.84
N GLU A 51 -17.04 9.77 28.21
CA GLU A 51 -16.63 10.86 27.30
C GLU A 51 -15.73 10.35 26.16
N LEU A 52 -14.78 9.47 26.48
CA LEU A 52 -13.90 8.83 25.51
C LEU A 52 -14.68 7.96 24.52
N ASP A 53 -15.64 7.16 24.99
CA ASP A 53 -16.50 6.33 24.14
C ASP A 53 -17.32 7.19 23.18
N LYS A 54 -17.82 8.34 23.65
CA LYS A 54 -18.52 9.31 22.81
C LYS A 54 -17.60 9.87 21.73
N LYS A 55 -16.36 10.24 22.08
CA LYS A 55 -15.35 10.72 21.12
C LYS A 55 -14.98 9.66 20.08
N ILE A 56 -14.79 8.41 20.50
CA ILE A 56 -14.50 7.28 19.60
C ILE A 56 -15.66 7.07 18.62
N SER A 57 -16.91 7.11 19.12
CA SER A 57 -18.11 6.98 18.29
C SER A 57 -18.21 8.10 17.25
N ASP A 58 -18.03 9.35 17.68
CA ASP A 58 -18.12 10.53 16.81
C ASP A 58 -17.02 10.52 15.73
N LEU A 59 -15.79 10.19 16.12
CA LEU A 59 -14.67 10.06 15.18
C LEU A 59 -14.87 8.89 14.19
N SER A 60 -15.43 7.77 14.67
CA SER A 60 -15.77 6.63 13.81
C SER A 60 -16.86 7.00 12.79
N GLN A 61 -17.85 7.78 13.20
CA GLN A 61 -18.91 8.27 12.32
C GLN A 61 -18.38 9.27 11.29
N GLN A 62 -17.48 10.17 11.68
CA GLN A 62 -16.78 11.09 10.76
C GLN A 62 -15.96 10.32 9.73
N LEU A 63 -15.20 9.30 10.16
CA LEU A 63 -14.42 8.44 9.26
C LEU A 63 -15.32 7.68 8.27
N GLN A 64 -16.44 7.13 8.73
CA GLN A 64 -17.42 6.48 7.85
C GLN A 64 -18.05 7.45 6.84
N GLY A 65 -18.33 8.70 7.25
CA GLY A 65 -18.83 9.76 6.37
C GLY A 65 -17.82 10.12 5.28
N CYS A 66 -16.55 10.34 5.66
CA CYS A 66 -15.46 10.57 4.70
C CYS A 66 -15.26 9.39 3.75
N GLN A 67 -15.28 8.15 4.25
CA GLN A 67 -15.16 6.95 3.42
C GLN A 67 -16.32 6.83 2.42
N LYS A 68 -17.56 7.10 2.83
CA LYS A 68 -18.72 7.10 1.92
C LYS A 68 -18.59 8.15 0.82
N ASN A 69 -18.14 9.36 1.14
CA ASN A 69 -17.94 10.43 0.16
C ASN A 69 -16.81 10.12 -0.84
N VAL A 70 -15.72 9.51 -0.38
CA VAL A 70 -14.63 9.05 -1.26
C VAL A 70 -15.08 7.88 -2.13
N MET A 71 -15.88 6.94 -1.60
CA MET A 71 -16.41 5.81 -2.36
C MET A 71 -17.50 6.20 -3.36
N SER A 72 -18.37 7.16 -3.04
CA SER A 72 -19.44 7.62 -3.93
C SER A 72 -18.93 8.49 -5.07
N SER A 73 -17.95 9.36 -4.82
CA SER A 73 -17.31 10.18 -5.85
C SER A 73 -16.35 9.38 -6.75
N GLY A 74 -15.82 8.24 -6.27
CA GLY A 74 -14.95 7.37 -7.06
C GLY A 74 -15.70 6.37 -7.94
N ARG A 75 -16.75 5.71 -7.42
CA ARG A 75 -17.36 4.52 -8.07
C ARG A 75 -17.99 4.78 -9.44
N THR A 76 -18.53 5.96 -9.69
CA THR A 76 -19.17 6.29 -10.97
C THR A 76 -18.17 6.54 -12.10
N GLU A 77 -16.94 6.96 -11.81
CA GLU A 77 -15.87 7.09 -12.83
C GLU A 77 -15.10 5.78 -13.08
N PHE A 78 -15.03 4.88 -12.09
CA PHE A 78 -14.25 3.64 -12.19
C PHE A 78 -14.79 2.65 -13.23
N SER A 79 -16.07 2.73 -13.57
CA SER A 79 -16.78 1.76 -14.42
C SER A 79 -16.38 1.79 -15.90
N HIS A 80 -15.77 2.88 -16.40
CA HIS A 80 -15.58 3.06 -17.85
C HIS A 80 -14.16 3.46 -18.27
N SER A 81 -13.21 3.50 -17.34
CA SER A 81 -11.84 3.93 -17.64
C SER A 81 -10.96 2.73 -18.08
N PRO A 82 -10.40 2.73 -19.30
CA PRO A 82 -9.58 1.62 -19.83
C PRO A 82 -8.42 1.27 -18.90
N ILE A 83 -8.07 -0.02 -18.77
CA ILE A 83 -6.95 -0.45 -17.93
C ILE A 83 -5.62 -0.09 -18.61
N ILE A 84 -4.65 0.42 -17.84
CA ILE A 84 -3.26 0.56 -18.30
C ILE A 84 -2.46 -0.65 -17.81
N TYR A 85 -2.02 -1.50 -18.73
CA TYR A 85 -1.09 -2.59 -18.47
C TYR A 85 0.34 -2.09 -18.63
N MET A 86 0.93 -1.70 -17.50
CA MET A 86 2.29 -1.17 -17.46
C MET A 86 3.29 -2.30 -17.32
N VAL A 87 4.16 -2.50 -18.31
CA VAL A 87 5.16 -3.56 -18.36
C VAL A 87 6.51 -3.01 -17.96
N THR A 88 7.05 -3.50 -16.84
CA THR A 88 8.34 -3.07 -16.30
C THR A 88 9.31 -4.25 -16.21
N PRO A 89 10.27 -4.36 -17.14
CA PRO A 89 11.39 -5.27 -16.95
C PRO A 89 12.30 -4.73 -15.85
N THR A 90 12.77 -5.59 -14.96
CA THR A 90 13.73 -5.22 -13.90
C THR A 90 14.76 -6.33 -13.72
N HIS A 91 15.91 -6.01 -13.13
CA HIS A 91 16.97 -6.99 -12.85
C HIS A 91 17.68 -6.62 -11.55
N THR A 92 18.42 -7.56 -10.97
CA THR A 92 19.14 -7.31 -9.72
C THR A 92 20.29 -6.34 -9.94
N HIS A 93 20.25 -5.19 -9.25
CA HIS A 93 21.34 -4.23 -9.08
C HIS A 93 21.14 -3.44 -7.78
N SER A 94 22.12 -2.60 -7.39
CA SER A 94 22.14 -1.88 -6.11
C SER A 94 20.93 -0.96 -5.90
N GLU A 95 20.45 -0.30 -6.95
CA GLU A 95 19.37 0.68 -6.91
C GLU A 95 17.99 0.07 -7.21
N GLN A 96 17.91 -1.24 -7.51
CA GLN A 96 16.69 -1.90 -7.99
C GLN A 96 15.49 -1.61 -7.08
N LYS A 97 15.65 -1.83 -5.77
CA LYS A 97 14.57 -1.61 -4.80
C LYS A 97 14.17 -0.13 -4.74
N ALA A 98 15.13 0.79 -4.82
CA ALA A 98 14.83 2.23 -4.79
C ALA A 98 14.06 2.67 -6.04
N ASN A 99 14.45 2.17 -7.22
CA ASN A 99 13.75 2.38 -8.49
C ASN A 99 12.30 1.91 -8.41
N LEU A 100 12.09 0.66 -7.98
CA LEU A 100 10.75 0.10 -7.84
C LEU A 100 9.89 0.86 -6.82
N VAL A 101 10.45 1.29 -5.68
CA VAL A 101 9.74 2.09 -4.69
C VAL A 101 9.27 3.41 -5.28
N ARG A 102 10.16 4.19 -5.91
CA ARG A 102 9.81 5.48 -6.53
C ARG A 102 8.70 5.30 -7.56
N LEU A 103 8.80 4.25 -8.37
CA LEU A 103 7.85 3.96 -9.42
C LEU A 103 6.49 3.60 -8.80
N SER A 104 6.45 2.70 -7.82
CA SER A 104 5.20 2.32 -7.14
C SER A 104 4.47 3.51 -6.53
N HIS A 105 5.19 4.45 -5.91
CA HIS A 105 4.57 5.65 -5.35
C HIS A 105 3.92 6.50 -6.44
N THR A 106 4.54 6.59 -7.63
CA THR A 106 3.92 7.25 -8.78
C THR A 106 2.66 6.51 -9.23
N LEU A 107 2.72 5.18 -9.34
CA LEU A 107 1.60 4.35 -9.83
C LEU A 107 0.40 4.32 -8.87
N LEU A 108 0.60 4.51 -7.58
CA LEU A 108 -0.49 4.62 -6.59
C LEU A 108 -1.45 5.78 -6.89
N HIS A 109 -1.00 6.80 -7.63
CA HIS A 109 -1.84 7.92 -8.05
C HIS A 109 -2.58 7.68 -9.38
N VAL A 110 -2.32 6.56 -10.07
CA VAL A 110 -2.91 6.26 -11.38
C VAL A 110 -4.11 5.33 -11.22
N LYS A 111 -5.30 5.80 -11.60
CA LYS A 111 -6.54 4.99 -11.59
C LYS A 111 -6.44 3.84 -12.62
N ASN A 112 -7.06 2.69 -12.34
CA ASN A 112 -7.17 1.54 -13.26
C ASN A 112 -5.85 1.17 -13.95
N ILE A 113 -4.79 1.00 -13.15
CA ILE A 113 -3.49 0.50 -13.61
C ILE A 113 -3.27 -0.94 -13.14
N HIS A 114 -2.64 -1.75 -13.99
CA HIS A 114 -2.19 -3.09 -13.69
C HIS A 114 -0.71 -3.19 -14.01
N TRP A 115 0.12 -3.34 -12.98
CA TRP A 115 1.57 -3.31 -13.10
C TRP A 115 2.15 -4.71 -13.31
N ILE A 116 2.72 -4.99 -14.47
CA ILE A 116 3.36 -6.26 -14.80
C ILE A 116 4.87 -6.10 -14.63
N VAL A 117 5.39 -6.64 -13.55
CA VAL A 117 6.83 -6.61 -13.24
C VAL A 117 7.45 -7.93 -13.67
N VAL A 118 8.45 -7.87 -14.53
CA VAL A 118 9.12 -9.05 -15.07
C VAL A 118 10.61 -9.00 -14.72
N GLU A 119 11.04 -9.90 -13.84
CA GLU A 119 12.44 -9.98 -13.44
C GLU A 119 13.29 -10.72 -14.48
N ASP A 120 14.46 -10.17 -14.79
CA ASP A 120 15.55 -10.86 -15.49
C ASP A 120 16.26 -11.83 -14.54
N SER A 121 15.55 -12.91 -14.19
CA SER A 121 15.98 -13.93 -13.25
C SER A 121 15.39 -15.29 -13.63
N VAL A 122 16.00 -16.36 -13.12
CA VAL A 122 15.48 -17.74 -13.29
C VAL A 122 14.11 -17.88 -12.62
N SER A 123 13.94 -17.22 -11.47
CA SER A 123 12.74 -17.31 -10.65
C SER A 123 12.46 -15.97 -9.96
N LYS A 124 11.22 -15.82 -9.48
CA LYS A 124 10.77 -14.64 -8.73
C LYS A 124 11.61 -14.47 -7.47
N THR A 125 12.27 -13.33 -7.30
CA THR A 125 13.09 -13.06 -6.13
C THR A 125 12.24 -12.75 -4.91
N VAL A 126 12.74 -13.08 -3.73
CA VAL A 126 12.06 -12.78 -2.45
C VAL A 126 11.92 -11.26 -2.26
N LEU A 127 12.91 -10.48 -2.70
CA LEU A 127 12.91 -9.03 -2.59
C LEU A 127 11.73 -8.42 -3.34
N VAL A 128 11.60 -8.71 -4.64
CA VAL A 128 10.54 -8.13 -5.47
C VAL A 128 9.19 -8.71 -5.09
N SER A 129 9.10 -10.00 -4.76
CA SER A 129 7.85 -10.62 -4.29
C SER A 129 7.31 -9.91 -3.04
N LYS A 130 8.14 -9.71 -2.01
CA LYS A 130 7.74 -9.01 -0.78
C LYS A 130 7.42 -7.54 -1.03
N PHE A 131 8.19 -6.89 -1.90
CA PHE A 131 7.94 -5.50 -2.26
C PHE A 131 6.58 -5.34 -2.94
N LEU A 132 6.26 -6.15 -3.96
CA LEU A 132 5.02 -6.06 -4.71
C LEU A 132 3.79 -6.37 -3.84
N GLN A 133 3.89 -7.33 -2.93
CA GLN A 133 2.84 -7.63 -1.94
C GLN A 133 2.50 -6.41 -1.07
N ASN A 134 3.50 -5.58 -0.74
CA ASN A 134 3.34 -4.41 0.11
C ASN A 134 3.14 -3.09 -0.67
N SER A 135 3.27 -3.12 -2.01
CA SER A 135 3.27 -1.91 -2.84
C SER A 135 1.91 -1.21 -2.93
N GLY A 136 0.81 -1.92 -2.65
CA GLY A 136 -0.56 -1.41 -2.80
C GLY A 136 -1.03 -1.26 -4.26
N VAL A 137 -0.15 -1.47 -5.25
CA VAL A 137 -0.48 -1.40 -6.68
C VAL A 137 -0.91 -2.78 -7.16
N LYS A 138 -2.04 -2.88 -7.88
CA LYS A 138 -2.47 -4.13 -8.51
C LYS A 138 -1.39 -4.58 -9.51
N ASN A 139 -0.87 -5.79 -9.33
CA ASN A 139 0.29 -6.24 -10.09
C ASN A 139 0.23 -7.72 -10.50
N THR A 140 1.10 -8.06 -11.46
CA THR A 140 1.49 -9.41 -11.81
C THR A 140 3.00 -9.50 -11.78
N HIS A 141 3.52 -10.47 -11.05
CA HIS A 141 4.95 -10.73 -10.95
C HIS A 141 5.33 -11.92 -11.83
N LEU A 142 6.23 -11.70 -12.80
CA LEU A 142 6.78 -12.70 -13.71
C LEU A 142 8.31 -12.76 -13.58
N ALA A 143 8.90 -13.83 -14.10
CA ALA A 143 10.35 -13.99 -14.24
C ALA A 143 10.66 -14.58 -15.61
N ALA A 144 11.65 -14.01 -16.29
CA ALA A 144 12.15 -14.50 -17.57
C ALA A 144 13.65 -14.20 -17.65
N LEU A 145 14.47 -15.25 -17.65
CA LEU A 145 15.93 -15.09 -17.68
C LEU A 145 16.41 -14.74 -19.09
N THR A 146 17.28 -13.75 -19.17
CA THR A 146 18.12 -13.47 -20.35
C THR A 146 19.32 -14.43 -20.36
N PRO A 147 19.47 -15.29 -21.39
CA PRO A 147 20.63 -16.16 -21.52
C PRO A 147 21.94 -15.37 -21.48
N HIS A 148 22.97 -15.95 -20.86
CA HIS A 148 24.22 -15.25 -20.55
C HIS A 148 24.97 -14.82 -21.83
N GLU A 149 24.78 -15.53 -22.93
CA GLU A 149 25.40 -15.27 -24.24
C GLU A 149 24.92 -13.93 -24.84
N ILE A 150 23.64 -13.62 -24.62
CA ILE A 150 22.99 -12.41 -25.16
C ILE A 150 22.86 -11.29 -24.11
N LYS A 151 23.24 -11.56 -22.85
CA LYS A 151 23.31 -10.53 -21.81
C LYS A 151 24.45 -9.56 -22.11
N MET A 152 24.25 -8.30 -21.76
CA MET A 152 25.33 -7.30 -21.83
C MET A 152 26.35 -7.55 -20.74
N LYS A 153 27.63 -7.46 -21.11
CA LYS A 153 28.74 -7.47 -20.17
C LYS A 153 28.96 -6.07 -19.60
N TYR A 154 29.66 -5.98 -18.48
CA TYR A 154 29.92 -4.70 -17.80
C TYR A 154 30.64 -3.67 -18.70
N ASN A 155 31.57 -4.13 -19.55
CA ASN A 155 32.32 -3.27 -20.46
C ASN A 155 31.61 -3.04 -21.81
N ASP A 156 30.44 -3.65 -22.04
CA ASP A 156 29.71 -3.44 -23.29
C ASP A 156 29.09 -2.03 -23.29
N PRO A 157 29.20 -1.26 -24.38
CA PRO A 157 28.48 -0.01 -24.48
C PRO A 157 26.97 -0.26 -24.42
N THR A 158 26.22 0.63 -23.78
CA THR A 158 24.80 0.43 -23.43
C THR A 158 23.89 0.22 -24.65
N TRP A 159 24.33 0.63 -25.84
CA TRP A 159 23.62 0.47 -27.12
C TRP A 159 23.90 -0.86 -27.83
N LEU A 160 24.83 -1.69 -27.35
CA LEU A 160 25.31 -2.87 -28.08
C LEU A 160 24.28 -4.01 -28.12
N LYS A 161 23.65 -4.33 -26.98
CA LYS A 161 22.60 -5.36 -26.91
C LYS A 161 21.35 -4.81 -26.22
N PRO A 162 20.15 -5.04 -26.77
CA PRO A 162 18.93 -4.53 -26.16
C PRO A 162 18.62 -5.24 -24.83
N LYS A 163 18.50 -4.47 -23.74
CA LYS A 163 18.04 -4.98 -22.44
C LYS A 163 16.54 -5.25 -22.45
N GLY A 164 16.06 -6.20 -21.65
CA GLY A 164 14.63 -6.33 -21.34
C GLY A 164 13.77 -7.00 -22.42
N VAL A 165 14.33 -7.51 -23.52
CA VAL A 165 13.54 -8.02 -24.65
C VAL A 165 12.70 -9.24 -24.26
N LEU A 166 13.32 -10.24 -23.64
CA LEU A 166 12.64 -11.48 -23.24
C LEU A 166 11.59 -11.21 -22.16
N GLN A 167 11.86 -10.24 -21.28
CA GLN A 167 10.96 -9.83 -20.22
C GLN A 167 9.72 -9.14 -20.79
N ARG A 168 9.89 -8.22 -21.74
CA ARG A 168 8.78 -7.59 -22.46
C ARG A 168 7.95 -8.62 -23.24
N ASN A 169 8.58 -9.61 -23.86
CA ASN A 169 7.88 -10.69 -24.56
C ASN A 169 7.09 -11.59 -23.61
N ALA A 170 7.65 -11.94 -22.44
CA ALA A 170 6.94 -12.71 -21.42
C ALA A 170 5.70 -11.97 -20.90
N ALA A 171 5.79 -10.66 -20.71
CA ALA A 171 4.63 -9.84 -20.36
C ALA A 171 3.57 -9.84 -21.48
N LEU A 172 3.97 -9.68 -22.74
CA LEU A 172 3.04 -9.73 -23.87
C LEU A 172 2.36 -11.10 -24.00
N GLN A 173 3.09 -12.19 -23.76
CA GLN A 173 2.51 -13.54 -23.72
C GLN A 173 1.47 -13.64 -22.61
N TRP A 174 1.82 -13.23 -21.38
CA TRP A 174 0.90 -13.23 -20.26
C TRP A 174 -0.36 -12.41 -20.57
N ILE A 175 -0.24 -11.22 -21.17
CA ILE A 175 -1.38 -10.39 -21.57
C ILE A 175 -2.27 -11.15 -22.56
N ARG A 176 -1.70 -11.77 -23.60
CA ARG A 176 -2.48 -12.52 -24.60
C ARG A 176 -3.22 -13.72 -24.00
N GLU A 177 -2.64 -14.36 -22.99
CA GLU A 177 -3.23 -15.53 -22.33
C GLU A 177 -4.29 -15.16 -21.29
N ASN A 178 -4.17 -14.00 -20.64
CA ASN A 178 -4.96 -13.66 -19.45
C ASN A 178 -5.95 -12.50 -19.67
N VAL A 179 -5.74 -11.65 -20.68
CA VAL A 179 -6.57 -10.46 -20.93
C VAL A 179 -7.53 -10.72 -22.06
N LYS A 180 -8.84 -10.60 -21.79
CA LYS A 180 -9.89 -10.72 -22.81
C LYS A 180 -10.17 -9.34 -23.42
N PRO A 181 -9.89 -9.10 -24.72
CA PRO A 181 -10.02 -7.76 -25.31
C PRO A 181 -11.38 -7.09 -25.13
N ASN A 182 -12.46 -7.88 -25.19
CA ASN A 182 -13.84 -7.38 -25.11
C ASN A 182 -14.30 -7.02 -23.70
N ARG A 183 -13.60 -7.47 -22.66
CA ARG A 183 -13.99 -7.28 -21.25
C ARG A 183 -12.96 -6.46 -20.49
N ASP A 184 -11.70 -6.83 -20.65
CA ASP A 184 -10.56 -6.31 -19.90
C ASP A 184 -9.61 -5.53 -20.83
N GLY A 185 -10.12 -5.06 -21.97
CA GLY A 185 -9.38 -4.28 -22.95
C GLY A 185 -8.74 -3.03 -22.34
N GLY A 186 -7.57 -2.66 -22.85
CA GLY A 186 -6.79 -1.59 -22.28
C GLY A 186 -5.61 -1.21 -23.15
N VAL A 187 -4.70 -0.43 -22.56
CA VAL A 187 -3.50 0.08 -23.22
C VAL A 187 -2.29 -0.60 -22.60
N VAL A 188 -1.35 -1.03 -23.43
CA VAL A 188 -0.07 -1.58 -22.97
C VAL A 188 0.99 -0.50 -23.08
N TYR A 189 1.73 -0.28 -22.00
CA TYR A 189 2.85 0.67 -21.97
C TYR A 189 4.11 0.00 -21.43
N PHE A 190 5.22 0.07 -22.18
CA PHE A 190 6.51 -0.42 -21.73
C PHE A 190 7.25 0.68 -20.99
N ALA A 191 7.60 0.41 -19.74
CA ALA A 191 8.12 1.39 -18.83
C ALA A 191 9.26 0.79 -18.01
N ASP A 192 10.49 1.20 -18.33
CA ASP A 192 11.68 0.79 -17.58
C ASP A 192 11.66 1.39 -16.15
N ASP A 193 12.29 0.70 -15.20
CA ASP A 193 12.17 1.00 -13.76
C ASP A 193 12.96 2.24 -13.31
N ASP A 194 13.93 2.69 -14.09
CA ASP A 194 14.81 3.83 -13.82
C ASP A 194 14.33 5.16 -14.43
N ASN A 195 13.30 5.11 -15.27
CA ASN A 195 12.72 6.27 -15.94
C ASN A 195 11.81 7.08 -15.00
N THR A 196 11.51 8.32 -15.38
CA THR A 196 10.61 9.22 -14.62
C THR A 196 9.35 9.50 -15.41
N TYR A 197 8.18 9.36 -14.77
CA TYR A 197 6.87 9.48 -15.40
C TYR A 197 6.04 10.55 -14.69
N SER A 198 5.52 11.53 -15.45
CA SER A 198 4.52 12.47 -14.94
C SER A 198 3.16 11.78 -14.83
N LEU A 199 2.27 12.26 -13.94
CA LEU A 199 0.92 11.70 -13.84
C LEU A 199 0.08 11.96 -15.10
N GLU A 200 0.38 13.05 -15.81
CA GLU A 200 -0.30 13.47 -17.04
C GLU A 200 -0.18 12.43 -18.15
N ILE A 201 0.98 11.78 -18.31
CA ILE A 201 1.20 10.83 -19.40
C ILE A 201 0.25 9.63 -19.36
N PHE A 202 -0.16 9.23 -18.16
CA PHE A 202 -1.12 8.14 -17.97
C PHE A 202 -2.54 8.53 -18.39
N GLN A 203 -2.88 9.82 -18.37
CA GLN A 203 -4.16 10.30 -18.90
C GLN A 203 -4.12 10.34 -20.43
N GLU A 204 -3.02 10.83 -21.01
CA GLU A 204 -2.82 10.90 -22.46
C GLU A 204 -2.90 9.51 -23.11
N MET A 205 -2.17 8.52 -22.57
CA MET A 205 -2.11 7.20 -23.18
C MET A 205 -3.42 6.42 -23.07
N ARG A 206 -4.30 6.76 -22.11
CA ARG A 206 -5.50 5.96 -21.79
C ARG A 206 -6.47 5.85 -22.97
N ASN A 207 -6.48 6.85 -23.84
CA ASN A 207 -7.38 6.91 -25.00
C ASN A 207 -6.79 6.29 -26.27
N THR A 208 -5.66 5.57 -26.16
CA THR A 208 -5.02 4.89 -27.29
C THR A 208 -5.97 3.92 -27.98
N LYS A 209 -6.13 4.07 -29.30
CA LYS A 209 -6.91 3.14 -30.15
C LYS A 209 -6.04 2.15 -30.92
N LYS A 210 -4.84 2.56 -31.31
CA LYS A 210 -3.87 1.72 -32.03
C LYS A 210 -2.50 1.86 -31.39
N VAL A 211 -1.84 2.99 -31.66
CA VAL A 211 -0.54 3.37 -31.10
C VAL A 211 -0.54 4.89 -30.94
N THR A 212 -0.14 5.35 -29.77
CA THR A 212 0.10 6.78 -29.46
C THR A 212 1.58 7.01 -29.24
N VAL A 213 2.02 8.24 -29.53
CA VAL A 213 3.43 8.64 -29.40
C VAL A 213 3.50 10.01 -28.74
N TRP A 214 4.61 10.27 -28.05
CA TRP A 214 4.87 11.53 -27.36
C TRP A 214 6.38 11.82 -27.31
N PRO A 215 6.78 13.08 -27.02
CA PRO A 215 8.18 13.41 -26.78
C PRO A 215 8.77 12.68 -25.57
N VAL A 216 10.04 12.33 -25.64
CA VAL A 216 10.79 11.69 -24.54
C VAL A 216 12.04 12.52 -24.25
N GLY A 217 12.24 12.89 -22.98
CA GLY A 217 13.39 13.67 -22.54
C GLY A 217 14.65 12.82 -22.34
N LEU A 218 15.82 13.47 -22.42
CA LEU A 218 17.14 12.91 -22.07
C LEU A 218 17.46 11.57 -22.76
N VAL A 219 17.04 11.42 -24.00
CA VAL A 219 17.24 10.22 -24.83
C VAL A 219 18.07 10.55 -26.06
N GLY A 220 18.79 9.56 -26.60
CA GLY A 220 19.54 9.72 -27.85
C GLY A 220 20.65 10.76 -27.80
N GLY A 221 21.18 11.10 -26.61
CA GLY A 221 22.17 12.16 -26.45
C GLY A 221 21.62 13.59 -26.62
N LEU A 222 20.30 13.75 -26.60
CA LEU A 222 19.61 15.03 -26.78
C LEU A 222 18.85 15.45 -25.52
N ARG A 223 18.41 16.71 -25.49
CA ARG A 223 17.49 17.19 -24.45
C ARG A 223 16.15 16.44 -24.50
N TYR A 224 15.66 16.18 -25.70
CA TYR A 224 14.48 15.36 -25.96
C TYR A 224 14.44 14.91 -27.43
N GLU A 225 13.75 13.81 -27.69
CA GLU A 225 13.30 13.39 -29.03
C GLU A 225 11.79 13.53 -29.13
N LYS A 226 11.26 13.83 -30.32
CA LYS A 226 9.82 13.98 -30.54
C LYS A 226 9.36 13.52 -31.92
N PRO A 227 8.12 13.00 -32.05
CA PRO A 227 7.51 12.78 -33.35
C PRO A 227 7.28 14.12 -34.08
N VAL A 228 7.44 14.12 -35.40
CA VAL A 228 7.05 15.26 -36.24
C VAL A 228 5.60 15.03 -36.65
N VAL A 229 4.72 15.97 -36.31
CA VAL A 229 3.28 15.88 -36.62
C VAL A 229 2.95 16.88 -37.73
N LYS A 230 2.30 16.41 -38.80
CA LYS A 230 1.72 17.25 -39.87
C LYS A 230 0.27 16.81 -40.07
N ASP A 231 -0.67 17.75 -40.00
CA ASP A 231 -2.12 17.52 -40.18
C ASP A 231 -2.68 16.40 -39.27
N GLY A 232 -2.24 16.35 -38.01
CA GLY A 232 -2.66 15.33 -37.04
C GLY A 232 -2.15 13.92 -37.34
N LYS A 233 -1.27 13.76 -38.33
CA LYS A 233 -0.59 12.50 -38.67
C LYS A 233 0.88 12.63 -38.36
N VAL A 234 1.51 11.51 -38.03
CA VAL A 234 2.96 11.42 -37.84
C VAL A 234 3.57 10.92 -39.16
N PRO A 235 3.99 11.81 -40.08
CA PRO A 235 4.69 11.39 -41.29
C PRO A 235 6.06 10.78 -40.98
N ASP A 236 6.75 11.30 -39.96
CA ASP A 236 8.11 10.94 -39.59
C ASP A 236 8.36 11.15 -38.08
N VAL A 237 9.39 10.50 -37.54
CA VAL A 237 9.89 10.71 -36.18
C VAL A 237 11.25 11.41 -36.26
N LEU A 238 11.43 12.53 -35.55
CA LEU A 238 12.73 13.22 -35.51
C LEU A 238 13.61 12.54 -34.45
N ILE A 239 14.56 11.73 -34.91
CA ILE A 239 15.57 11.05 -34.10
C ILE A 239 16.93 11.53 -34.62
N LEU A 240 17.71 12.29 -33.82
CA LEU A 240 18.99 12.83 -34.31
C LEU A 240 20.12 11.79 -34.31
N PHE A 241 19.90 10.57 -33.78
CA PHE A 241 20.97 9.58 -33.59
C PHE A 241 20.76 8.17 -34.19
N THR A 242 19.68 7.88 -34.94
CA THR A 242 19.61 6.59 -35.68
C THR A 242 18.80 6.67 -36.99
N LEU A 243 19.35 6.05 -38.04
CA LEU A 243 18.64 5.62 -39.26
C LEU A 243 17.68 4.45 -38.96
N ARG A 244 16.69 4.62 -38.09
CA ARG A 244 15.66 3.58 -37.83
C ARG A 244 14.26 4.15 -37.97
N TYR A 245 13.62 3.78 -39.08
CA TYR A 245 12.23 4.10 -39.38
C TYR A 245 11.27 3.23 -38.56
N PHE A 246 10.55 3.81 -37.61
CA PHE A 246 9.19 3.37 -37.33
C PHE A 246 8.28 3.94 -38.43
N LYS A 247 8.30 3.31 -39.62
CA LYS A 247 7.35 3.66 -40.68
C LYS A 247 6.02 3.05 -40.30
N LEU A 248 5.13 3.83 -39.68
CA LEU A 248 3.73 3.45 -39.52
C LEU A 248 3.17 3.21 -40.93
N ARG A 249 3.04 1.93 -41.34
CA ARG A 249 2.38 1.59 -42.60
C ARG A 249 0.94 2.10 -42.51
N LYS A 250 0.55 2.90 -43.50
CA LYS A 250 -0.80 3.43 -43.68
C LYS A 250 -1.82 2.29 -43.76
#